data_AF-A0A351SW66-F1
#
_entry.id   AF-A0A351SW66-F1
#
_cell.length_a   1.000
_cell.length_b   1.000
_cell.length_c   1.000
_cell.angle_alpha   90.00
_cell.angle_beta   90.00
_cell.angle_gamma   90.00
#
_symmetry.space_group_name_H-M   'P 1'
#
loop_
_entity.id
_entity.type
_entity.pdbx_description
1 polymer ?
#
loop_
_entity_poly.entity_id
_entity_poly.type
_entity_poly.pdbx_seq_one_letter_code
_entity_poly.pdbx_strand_id
1 'polypeptide(L)'
;MFGEWITDEILYPIPHRQYVLTLPKMLRPHFRFDRKLLGKLSQCAYQSVKEFFQKTVNKKEAVPGVVISIQTFGALVNFHPHLHCLVTDGCFMPNGWFYVLAEIDVRKLESLFCHKVLKLLLKEKRISEEWVRKLISWRNSGFNIHNQVKIRSDDKHGRESLAQYILRSPFSQEKMTYREDSKTVLYRSKMKPGSKKNFAVFPVLDWIATLTTHIPNKGEQLVRGDCWRSRTRVTGGRQGAISSSRRLNLKREFLSLSMPIFGAQAGACS
;
A
#
# COMPACT_ATOMS: atom_id res chain seq x y z
N MET A 1 14.55 11.88 -16.64
CA MET A 1 13.14 11.70 -16.21
C MET A 1 13.10 11.04 -14.84
N PHE A 2 12.20 11.43 -13.93
CA PHE A 2 12.13 10.82 -12.58
C PHE A 2 11.68 9.35 -12.61
N GLY A 3 10.93 8.92 -13.64
CA GLY A 3 10.55 7.53 -13.87
C GLY A 3 11.73 6.59 -14.17
N GLU A 4 12.72 7.07 -14.92
CA GLU A 4 13.97 6.34 -15.19
C GLU A 4 14.77 6.14 -13.89
N TRP A 5 14.86 7.17 -13.04
CA TRP A 5 15.56 7.08 -11.74
C TRP A 5 14.90 6.06 -10.79
N ILE A 6 13.56 6.00 -10.72
CA ILE A 6 12.88 4.95 -9.93
C ILE A 6 13.14 3.55 -10.50
N THR A 7 13.13 3.41 -11.82
CA THR A 7 13.23 2.10 -12.47
C THR A 7 14.64 1.52 -12.34
N ASP A 8 15.68 2.35 -12.45
CA ASP A 8 17.07 1.88 -12.46
C ASP A 8 17.73 1.92 -11.06
N GLU A 9 17.31 2.81 -10.14
CA GLU A 9 17.88 2.87 -8.78
C GLU A 9 16.99 2.26 -7.69
N ILE A 10 15.67 2.29 -7.82
CA ILE A 10 14.74 1.91 -6.74
C ILE A 10 14.16 0.50 -6.95
N LEU A 11 13.85 0.10 -8.18
CA LEU A 11 13.15 -1.14 -8.49
C LEU A 11 14.07 -2.19 -9.11
N TYR A 12 14.71 -2.99 -8.26
CA TYR A 12 15.52 -4.13 -8.66
C TYR A 12 14.75 -5.06 -9.65
N PRO A 13 15.38 -5.72 -10.64
CA PRO A 13 14.68 -6.55 -11.64
C PRO A 13 14.20 -7.89 -11.04
N ILE A 14 13.28 -7.81 -10.09
CA ILE A 14 12.60 -8.91 -9.40
C ILE A 14 11.09 -8.72 -9.49
N PRO A 15 10.30 -9.76 -9.20
CA PRO A 15 8.86 -9.63 -9.16
C PRO A 15 8.41 -8.59 -8.12
N HIS A 16 7.39 -7.81 -8.46
CA HIS A 16 6.77 -6.81 -7.62
C HIS A 16 5.26 -6.97 -7.61
N ARG A 17 4.61 -6.39 -6.61
CA ARG A 17 3.16 -6.35 -6.49
C ARG A 17 2.71 -5.01 -5.94
N GLN A 18 1.63 -4.48 -6.51
CA GLN A 18 0.96 -3.30 -5.97
C GLN A 18 0.03 -3.73 -4.83
N TYR A 19 0.07 -3.01 -3.72
CA TYR A 19 -0.95 -3.07 -2.68
C TYR A 19 -1.61 -1.71 -2.53
N VAL A 20 -2.95 -1.66 -2.59
CA VAL A 20 -3.71 -0.45 -2.30
C VAL A 20 -4.46 -0.63 -0.99
N LEU A 21 -4.04 0.08 0.05
CA LEU A 21 -4.61 -0.01 1.39
C LEU A 21 -5.53 1.19 1.62
N THR A 22 -6.78 0.92 1.98
CA THR A 22 -7.81 1.96 2.18
C THR A 22 -8.41 1.89 3.58
N LEU A 23 -8.87 3.06 4.05
CA LEU A 23 -9.47 3.22 5.37
C LEU A 23 -11.00 3.33 5.33
N PRO A 24 -11.70 2.86 6.38
CA PRO A 24 -13.14 3.09 6.57
C PRO A 24 -13.46 4.58 6.57
N LYS A 25 -14.61 4.97 5.98
CA LYS A 25 -15.00 6.39 5.82
C LYS A 25 -14.96 7.18 7.14
N MET A 26 -15.38 6.55 8.24
CA MET A 26 -15.41 7.17 9.58
C MET A 26 -14.03 7.43 10.19
N LEU A 27 -12.99 6.69 9.80
CA LEU A 27 -11.64 6.91 10.34
C LEU A 27 -10.88 7.98 9.58
N ARG A 28 -11.28 8.28 8.34
CA ARG A 28 -10.60 9.27 7.47
C ARG A 28 -10.48 10.65 8.10
N PRO A 29 -11.51 11.22 8.77
CA PRO A 29 -11.42 12.56 9.36
C PRO A 29 -10.27 12.75 10.34
N HIS A 30 -9.87 11.69 11.08
CA HIS A 30 -8.74 11.78 12.01
C HIS A 30 -7.41 12.14 11.33
N PHE A 31 -7.25 11.83 10.04
CA PHE A 31 -6.04 12.10 9.26
C PHE A 31 -6.10 13.43 8.48
N ARG A 32 -7.20 14.19 8.58
CA ARG A 32 -7.41 15.38 7.76
C ARG A 32 -6.52 16.54 8.18
N PHE A 33 -6.48 16.84 9.48
CA PHE A 33 -5.81 18.02 10.01
C PHE A 33 -4.47 17.69 10.69
N ASP A 34 -4.32 16.48 11.23
CA ASP A 34 -3.05 16.01 11.78
C ASP A 34 -2.30 15.13 10.78
N ARG A 35 -1.45 15.78 9.99
CA ARG A 35 -0.68 15.14 8.92
C ARG A 35 0.42 14.21 9.40
N LYS A 36 0.88 14.35 10.64
CA LYS A 36 1.85 13.41 11.24
C LYS A 36 1.26 11.99 11.26
N LEU A 37 -0.06 11.87 11.40
CA LEU A 37 -0.75 10.59 11.34
C LEU A 37 -0.68 9.92 9.98
N LEU A 38 -0.55 10.65 8.87
CA LEU A 38 -0.35 10.06 7.53
C LEU A 38 1.01 9.35 7.45
N GLY A 39 2.05 9.97 8.02
CA GLY A 39 3.36 9.32 8.18
C GLY A 39 3.27 8.05 9.02
N LYS A 40 2.60 8.11 10.19
CA LYS A 40 2.38 6.94 11.05
C LYS A 40 1.53 5.85 10.36
N LEU A 41 0.55 6.23 9.54
CA LEU A 41 -0.27 5.31 8.74
C LEU A 41 0.58 4.53 7.74
N SER A 42 1.52 5.20 7.06
CA SER A 42 2.48 4.53 6.16
C SER A 42 3.36 3.52 6.92
N GLN A 43 3.77 3.85 8.16
CA GLN A 43 4.52 2.93 9.01
C GLN A 43 3.67 1.72 9.42
N CYS A 44 2.40 1.91 9.75
CA CYS A 44 1.47 0.79 10.00
C CYS A 44 1.41 -0.15 8.80
N ALA A 45 1.30 0.37 7.57
CA ALA A 45 1.28 -0.45 6.36
C ALA A 45 2.59 -1.21 6.15
N TYR A 46 3.75 -0.53 6.24
CA TYR A 46 5.05 -1.19 6.12
C TYR A 46 5.22 -2.31 7.16
N GLN A 47 4.90 -2.05 8.43
CA GLN A 47 5.03 -3.03 9.49
C GLN A 47 4.07 -4.22 9.29
N SER A 48 2.86 -3.98 8.78
CA SER A 48 1.94 -5.06 8.43
C SER A 48 2.47 -5.93 7.31
N VAL A 49 2.94 -5.34 6.21
CA VAL A 49 3.51 -6.07 5.08
C VAL A 49 4.72 -6.88 5.52
N LYS A 50 5.66 -6.26 6.24
CA LYS A 50 6.87 -6.91 6.74
C LYS A 50 6.54 -8.10 7.65
N GLU A 51 5.75 -7.88 8.70
CA GLU A 51 5.40 -8.94 9.67
C GLU A 51 4.63 -10.07 9.00
N PHE A 52 3.70 -9.75 8.08
CA PHE A 52 2.96 -10.74 7.32
C PHE A 52 3.90 -11.60 6.47
N PHE A 53 4.81 -10.97 5.72
CA PHE A 53 5.74 -11.72 4.87
C PHE A 53 6.69 -12.59 5.69
N GLN A 54 7.24 -12.07 6.79
CA GLN A 54 8.10 -12.84 7.70
C GLN A 54 7.41 -14.11 8.23
N LYS A 55 6.11 -14.00 8.54
CA LYS A 55 5.28 -15.14 8.94
C LYS A 55 5.02 -16.09 7.77
N THR A 56 4.73 -15.58 6.58
CA THR A 56 4.48 -16.40 5.38
C THR A 56 5.71 -17.21 4.97
N VAL A 57 6.91 -16.64 5.01
CA VAL A 57 8.15 -17.35 4.66
C VAL A 57 8.78 -18.10 5.86
N ASN A 58 8.19 -17.96 7.06
CA ASN A 58 8.73 -18.48 8.31
C ASN A 58 10.20 -18.07 8.58
N LYS A 59 10.54 -16.80 8.32
CA LYS A 59 11.88 -16.23 8.55
C LYS A 59 11.76 -14.84 9.16
N LYS A 60 12.23 -14.67 10.41
CA LYS A 60 12.16 -13.39 11.14
C LYS A 60 13.06 -12.29 10.55
N GLU A 61 14.11 -12.67 9.83
CA GLU A 61 15.08 -11.75 9.23
C GLU A 61 14.69 -11.32 7.81
N ALA A 62 13.65 -11.94 7.23
CA ALA A 62 13.14 -11.60 5.92
C ALA A 62 12.64 -10.15 5.90
N VAL A 63 13.02 -9.39 4.88
CA VAL A 63 12.54 -8.01 4.70
C VAL A 63 12.12 -7.78 3.26
N PRO A 64 10.88 -7.34 3.02
CA PRO A 64 10.47 -6.87 1.70
C PRO A 64 11.06 -5.49 1.38
N GLY A 65 11.30 -5.24 0.09
CA GLY A 65 11.43 -3.88 -0.42
C GLY A 65 10.04 -3.27 -0.55
N VAL A 66 9.85 -2.05 -0.02
CA VAL A 66 8.56 -1.36 -0.07
C VAL A 66 8.76 0.12 -0.40
N VAL A 67 7.98 0.62 -1.36
CA VAL A 67 7.76 2.05 -1.62
C VAL A 67 6.29 2.36 -1.40
N ILE A 68 5.99 3.31 -0.52
CA ILE A 68 4.63 3.71 -0.14
C ILE A 68 4.41 5.16 -0.59
N SER A 69 3.38 5.38 -1.39
CA SER A 69 2.83 6.71 -1.69
C SER A 69 1.52 6.91 -0.96
N ILE A 70 1.46 8.00 -0.20
CA ILE A 70 0.29 8.45 0.53
C ILE A 70 -0.53 9.34 -0.40
N GLN A 71 -1.78 8.95 -0.65
CA GLN A 71 -2.72 9.75 -1.42
C GLN A 71 -3.90 10.16 -0.54
N THR A 72 -4.28 11.42 -0.61
CA THR A 72 -5.33 12.01 0.25
C THR A 72 -6.66 12.27 -0.47
N PHE A 73 -6.78 11.89 -1.74
CA PHE A 73 -7.88 12.29 -2.62
C PHE A 73 -8.56 11.08 -3.28
N GLY A 74 -9.88 11.16 -3.42
CA GLY A 74 -10.67 10.20 -4.18
C GLY A 74 -10.86 10.61 -5.64
N ALA A 75 -11.70 9.87 -6.36
CA ALA A 75 -11.98 10.12 -7.78
C ALA A 75 -12.62 11.50 -8.04
N LEU A 76 -13.31 12.05 -7.05
CA LEU A 76 -13.95 13.38 -7.08
C LEU A 76 -13.26 14.37 -6.14
N VAL A 77 -11.95 14.19 -5.90
CA VAL A 77 -11.14 15.08 -5.04
C VAL A 77 -11.65 15.12 -3.57
N ASN A 78 -12.52 14.17 -3.19
CA ASN A 78 -12.98 14.05 -1.82
C ASN A 78 -11.83 13.54 -0.93
N PHE A 79 -11.77 14.00 0.32
CA PHE A 79 -10.72 13.54 1.25
C PHE A 79 -10.82 12.03 1.46
N HIS A 80 -9.78 11.32 1.00
CA HIS A 80 -9.70 9.88 0.98
C HIS A 80 -8.23 9.45 1.17
N PRO A 81 -7.73 9.43 2.42
CA PRO A 81 -6.41 8.90 2.71
C PRO A 81 -6.36 7.41 2.40
N HIS A 82 -5.47 7.04 1.49
CA HIS A 82 -5.15 5.66 1.11
C HIS A 82 -3.68 5.57 0.70
N LEU A 83 -3.16 4.35 0.71
CA LEU A 83 -1.77 4.07 0.44
C LEU A 83 -1.66 3.24 -0.83
N HIS A 84 -0.83 3.69 -1.76
CA HIS A 84 -0.34 2.85 -2.85
C HIS A 84 1.05 2.37 -2.49
N CYS A 85 1.20 1.06 -2.31
CA CYS A 85 2.47 0.43 -1.99
C CYS A 85 2.96 -0.38 -3.20
N LEU A 86 4.19 -0.13 -3.63
CA LEU A 86 4.93 -1.02 -4.50
C LEU A 86 5.83 -1.88 -3.62
N VAL A 87 5.55 -3.18 -3.62
CA VAL A 87 6.18 -4.14 -2.72
C VAL A 87 6.89 -5.18 -3.58
N THR A 88 8.10 -5.61 -3.21
CA THR A 88 8.72 -6.79 -3.82
C THR A 88 7.85 -8.00 -3.57
N ASP A 89 7.56 -8.82 -4.59
CA ASP A 89 6.70 -10.02 -4.45
C ASP A 89 7.48 -11.19 -3.80
N GLY A 90 8.13 -10.87 -2.68
CA GLY A 90 9.08 -11.69 -1.96
C GLY A 90 9.86 -10.90 -0.92
N CYS A 91 10.82 -11.55 -0.28
CA CYS A 91 11.68 -10.97 0.74
C CYS A 91 13.15 -11.20 0.45
N PHE A 92 13.97 -10.22 0.83
CA PHE A 92 15.41 -10.39 0.92
C PHE A 92 15.80 -10.98 2.27
N MET A 93 16.86 -11.79 2.25
CA MET A 93 17.49 -12.37 3.43
C MET A 93 18.90 -11.79 3.63
N PRO A 94 19.45 -11.83 4.87
CA PRO A 94 20.81 -11.35 5.17
C PRO A 94 21.92 -11.93 4.30
N ASN A 95 21.75 -13.18 3.87
CA ASN A 95 22.68 -13.88 2.99
C ASN A 95 22.60 -13.43 1.51
N GLY A 96 21.76 -12.44 1.17
CA GLY A 96 21.59 -11.91 -0.18
C GLY A 96 20.60 -12.67 -1.06
N TRP A 97 19.95 -13.72 -0.52
CA TRP A 97 18.95 -14.48 -1.27
C TRP A 97 17.60 -13.76 -1.29
N PHE A 98 16.86 -13.97 -2.38
CA PHE A 98 15.49 -13.48 -2.52
C PHE A 98 14.50 -14.63 -2.55
N TYR A 99 13.59 -14.64 -1.59
CA TYR A 99 12.51 -15.62 -1.47
C TYR A 99 11.26 -15.05 -2.13
N VAL A 100 10.81 -15.67 -3.22
CA VAL A 100 9.56 -15.30 -3.87
C VAL A 100 8.38 -15.73 -3.00
N LEU A 101 7.38 -14.87 -2.85
CA LEU A 101 6.18 -15.19 -2.09
C LEU A 101 5.29 -16.18 -2.83
N ALA A 102 4.76 -17.15 -2.09
CA ALA A 102 3.62 -17.95 -2.52
C ALA A 102 2.35 -17.08 -2.58
N GLU A 103 1.23 -17.68 -2.98
CA GLU A 103 -0.05 -17.00 -2.91
C GLU A 103 -0.39 -16.64 -1.45
N ILE A 104 -0.90 -15.41 -1.27
CA ILE A 104 -1.15 -14.84 0.06
C ILE A 104 -2.64 -14.67 0.30
N ASP A 105 -3.07 -15.00 1.51
CA ASP A 105 -4.38 -14.61 2.01
C ASP A 105 -4.36 -13.14 2.43
N VAL A 106 -4.87 -12.28 1.56
CA VAL A 106 -4.91 -10.83 1.76
C VAL A 106 -5.77 -10.43 2.95
N ARG A 107 -6.76 -11.24 3.34
CA ARG A 107 -7.61 -10.93 4.50
C ARG A 107 -6.84 -10.95 5.80
N LYS A 108 -5.84 -11.83 5.91
CA LYS A 108 -4.93 -11.87 7.08
C LYS A 108 -4.07 -10.61 7.15
N LEU A 109 -3.56 -10.13 6.02
CA LEU A 109 -2.82 -8.88 5.93
C LEU A 109 -3.71 -7.67 6.26
N GLU A 110 -4.95 -7.66 5.78
CA GLU A 110 -5.95 -6.62 6.08
C GLU A 110 -6.26 -6.57 7.57
N SER A 111 -6.51 -7.73 8.20
CA SER A 111 -6.74 -7.82 9.65
C SER A 111 -5.55 -7.27 10.44
N LEU A 112 -4.32 -7.64 10.07
CA LEU A 112 -3.11 -7.13 10.71
C LEU A 112 -2.99 -5.60 10.57
N PHE A 113 -3.25 -5.06 9.37
CA PHE A 113 -3.27 -3.62 9.11
C PHE A 113 -4.36 -2.90 9.93
N CYS A 114 -5.58 -3.42 9.96
CA CYS A 114 -6.67 -2.91 10.76
C CYS A 114 -6.24 -2.77 12.23
N HIS A 115 -5.73 -3.85 12.84
CA HIS A 115 -5.27 -3.83 14.23
C HIS A 115 -4.17 -2.79 14.48
N LYS A 116 -3.18 -2.66 13.58
CA LYS A 116 -2.12 -1.66 13.74
C LYS A 116 -2.65 -0.23 13.64
N VAL A 117 -3.58 0.05 12.74
CA VAL A 117 -4.19 1.38 12.58
C VAL A 117 -5.06 1.74 13.79
N LEU A 118 -5.88 0.81 14.28
CA LEU A 118 -6.69 1.05 15.46
C LEU A 118 -5.82 1.29 16.71
N LYS A 119 -4.75 0.50 16.88
CA LYS A 119 -3.77 0.70 17.95
C LYS A 119 -3.08 2.06 17.86
N LEU A 120 -2.73 2.50 16.65
CA LEU A 120 -2.20 3.84 16.41
C LEU A 120 -3.21 4.91 16.86
N LEU A 121 -4.44 4.86 16.36
CA LEU A 121 -5.45 5.88 16.68
C LEU A 121 -5.80 5.92 18.17
N LEU A 122 -5.82 4.76 18.85
CA LEU A 122 -6.02 4.68 20.29
C LEU A 122 -4.86 5.34 21.05
N LYS A 123 -3.61 5.03 20.67
CA LYS A 123 -2.40 5.64 21.27
C LYS A 123 -2.38 7.16 21.11
N GLU A 124 -2.83 7.66 19.96
CA GLU A 124 -2.92 9.09 19.65
C GLU A 124 -4.20 9.74 20.21
N LYS A 125 -4.97 9.02 21.05
CA LYS A 125 -6.21 9.47 21.69
C LYS A 125 -7.25 9.99 20.69
N ARG A 126 -7.28 9.43 19.48
CA ARG A 126 -8.23 9.80 18.42
C ARG A 126 -9.54 9.00 18.50
N ILE A 127 -9.50 7.83 19.13
CA ILE A 127 -10.64 6.93 19.36
C ILE A 127 -10.54 6.32 20.76
N SER A 128 -11.66 5.86 21.32
CA SER A 128 -11.71 5.14 22.60
C SER A 128 -11.59 3.62 22.42
N GLU A 129 -11.32 2.89 23.50
CA GLU A 129 -11.30 1.42 23.48
C GLU A 129 -12.66 0.82 23.10
N GLU A 130 -13.76 1.43 23.53
CA GLU A 130 -15.11 1.03 23.16
C GLU A 130 -15.30 1.12 21.64
N TRP A 131 -14.83 2.20 21.02
CA TRP A 131 -14.84 2.35 19.56
C TRP A 131 -14.01 1.29 18.86
N VAL A 132 -12.84 0.93 19.40
CA VAL A 132 -12.02 -0.16 18.86
C VAL A 132 -12.77 -1.49 18.91
N ARG A 133 -13.37 -1.85 20.06
CA ARG A 133 -14.16 -3.10 20.20
C ARG A 133 -15.32 -3.14 19.21
N LYS A 134 -16.02 -2.02 19.04
CA LYS A 134 -17.13 -1.89 18.09
C LYS A 134 -16.68 -2.07 16.63
N LEU A 135 -15.55 -1.50 16.23
CA LEU A 135 -15.03 -1.63 14.87
C LEU A 135 -14.55 -3.05 14.55
N ILE A 136 -13.97 -3.74 15.53
CA ILE A 136 -13.51 -5.13 15.39
C ILE A 136 -14.71 -6.10 15.33
N SER A 137 -15.82 -5.80 16.01
CA SER A 137 -17.00 -6.68 15.99
C SER A 137 -17.79 -6.63 14.68
N TRP A 138 -17.55 -5.64 13.82
CA TRP A 138 -18.24 -5.55 12.53
C TRP A 138 -17.76 -6.62 11.56
N ARG A 139 -18.72 -7.28 10.90
CA ARG A 139 -18.44 -8.25 9.83
C ARG A 139 -17.52 -7.67 8.74
N ASN A 140 -17.73 -6.40 8.41
CA ASN A 140 -16.89 -5.65 7.47
C ASN A 140 -16.39 -4.38 8.16
N SER A 141 -15.14 -4.40 8.60
CA SER A 141 -14.50 -3.25 9.27
C SER A 141 -14.40 -2.00 8.38
N GLY A 142 -14.50 -2.17 7.06
CA GLY A 142 -14.36 -1.12 6.05
C GLY A 142 -12.92 -0.82 5.65
N PHE A 143 -11.95 -1.52 6.23
CA PHE A 143 -10.60 -1.60 5.69
C PHE A 143 -10.63 -2.48 4.43
N ASN A 144 -9.74 -2.21 3.48
CA ASN A 144 -9.59 -3.03 2.30
C ASN A 144 -8.16 -2.95 1.79
N ILE A 145 -7.59 -4.10 1.43
CA ILE A 145 -6.32 -4.22 0.72
C ILE A 145 -6.53 -4.89 -0.64
N HIS A 146 -6.21 -4.18 -1.72
CA HIS A 146 -6.21 -4.75 -3.07
C HIS A 146 -4.79 -5.09 -3.52
N ASN A 147 -4.56 -6.27 -4.09
CA ASN A 147 -3.23 -6.73 -4.52
C ASN A 147 -3.15 -7.41 -5.91
N GLN A 148 -4.12 -7.14 -6.79
CA GLN A 148 -4.26 -7.89 -8.05
C GLN A 148 -3.19 -7.55 -9.11
N VAL A 149 -2.54 -6.39 -9.01
CA VAL A 149 -1.52 -5.97 -9.97
C VAL A 149 -0.17 -6.59 -9.58
N LYS A 150 0.25 -7.63 -10.31
CA LYS A 150 1.57 -8.23 -10.21
C LYS A 150 2.42 -7.79 -11.40
N ILE A 151 3.68 -7.47 -11.13
CA ILE A 151 4.67 -7.13 -12.14
C ILE A 151 5.75 -8.18 -12.10
N ARG A 152 6.01 -8.78 -13.26
CA ARG A 152 7.03 -9.82 -13.40
C ARG A 152 8.43 -9.19 -13.43
N SER A 153 9.45 -9.98 -13.18
CA SER A 153 10.85 -9.50 -13.18
C SER A 153 11.32 -8.98 -14.54
N ASP A 154 10.78 -9.54 -15.62
CA ASP A 154 11.07 -9.19 -17.02
C ASP A 154 10.27 -7.96 -17.51
N ASP A 155 9.24 -7.54 -16.79
CA ASP A 155 8.35 -6.45 -17.19
C ASP A 155 8.89 -5.07 -16.73
N LYS A 156 9.85 -4.54 -17.50
CA LYS A 156 10.39 -3.17 -17.25
C LYS A 156 9.30 -2.11 -17.41
N HIS A 157 8.45 -2.23 -18.44
CA HIS A 157 7.43 -1.23 -18.74
C HIS A 157 6.33 -1.17 -17.66
N GLY A 158 5.93 -2.32 -17.12
CA GLY A 158 5.00 -2.40 -16.00
C GLY A 158 5.56 -1.81 -14.71
N ARG A 159 6.87 -2.02 -14.43
CA ARG A 159 7.56 -1.37 -13.29
C ARG A 159 7.53 0.16 -13.42
N GLU A 160 7.89 0.66 -14.60
CA GLU A 160 7.90 2.11 -14.86
C GLU A 160 6.49 2.71 -14.80
N SER A 161 5.52 2.08 -15.47
CA SER A 161 4.12 2.52 -15.48
C SER A 161 3.54 2.59 -14.07
N LEU A 162 3.84 1.59 -13.23
CA LEU A 162 3.37 1.59 -11.85
C LEU A 162 4.08 2.64 -10.99
N ALA A 163 5.39 2.84 -11.18
CA ALA A 163 6.13 3.91 -10.51
C ALA A 163 5.52 5.29 -10.82
N GLN A 164 5.22 5.56 -12.09
CA GLN A 164 4.55 6.79 -12.52
C GLN A 164 3.14 6.90 -11.93
N TYR A 165 2.37 5.80 -11.94
CA TYR A 165 1.01 5.75 -11.40
C TYR A 165 0.94 6.12 -9.91
N ILE A 166 1.92 5.66 -9.13
CA ILE A 166 1.98 5.87 -7.68
C ILE A 166 2.24 7.35 -7.32
N LEU A 167 2.86 8.11 -8.23
CA LEU A 167 3.23 9.53 -8.06
C LEU A 167 2.17 10.52 -8.58
N ARG A 168 0.97 10.05 -8.92
CA ARG A 168 -0.04 10.89 -9.58
C ARG A 168 -0.46 12.13 -8.76
N SER A 169 -0.81 13.18 -9.49
CA SER A 169 -1.40 14.42 -8.95
C SER A 169 -2.79 14.20 -8.32
N PRO A 170 -3.18 14.99 -7.31
CA PRO A 170 -4.52 14.97 -6.70
C PRO A 170 -5.69 15.24 -7.65
N PHE A 171 -5.43 15.92 -8.77
CA PHE A 171 -6.44 16.24 -9.77
C PHE A 171 -5.87 16.23 -11.18
N SER A 172 -6.75 16.22 -12.18
CA SER A 172 -6.41 16.43 -13.59
C SER A 172 -7.21 17.62 -14.12
N GLN A 173 -6.54 18.52 -14.84
CA GLN A 173 -7.19 19.66 -15.48
C GLN A 173 -8.18 19.23 -16.57
N GLU A 174 -7.92 18.13 -17.27
CA GLU A 174 -8.80 17.57 -18.30
C GLU A 174 -10.18 17.16 -17.74
N LYS A 175 -10.25 16.91 -16.43
CA LYS A 175 -11.49 16.54 -15.72
C LYS A 175 -12.28 17.75 -15.23
N MET A 176 -11.74 18.95 -15.40
CA MET A 176 -12.27 20.18 -14.86
C MET A 176 -12.91 21.04 -15.96
N THR A 177 -14.05 21.65 -15.64
CA THR A 177 -14.66 22.69 -16.47
C THR A 177 -15.07 23.84 -15.56
N TYR A 178 -14.52 25.03 -15.79
CA TYR A 178 -14.93 26.24 -15.10
C TYR A 178 -16.17 26.85 -15.77
N ARG A 179 -17.12 27.30 -14.96
CA ARG A 179 -18.33 28.00 -15.39
C ARG A 179 -18.36 29.39 -14.77
N GLU A 180 -18.21 30.39 -15.63
CA GLU A 180 -18.07 31.79 -15.22
C GLU A 180 -19.39 32.38 -14.70
N ASP A 181 -20.51 32.07 -15.36
CA ASP A 181 -21.88 32.49 -15.03
C ASP A 181 -22.28 32.21 -13.57
N SER A 182 -21.89 31.05 -13.08
CA SER A 182 -22.25 30.50 -11.78
C SER A 182 -21.08 30.53 -10.80
N LYS A 183 -19.89 30.94 -11.24
CA LYS A 183 -18.64 30.86 -10.47
C LYS A 183 -18.43 29.47 -9.86
N THR A 184 -18.63 28.43 -10.67
CA THR A 184 -18.50 27.03 -10.24
C THR A 184 -17.47 26.26 -11.05
N VAL A 185 -16.94 25.21 -10.44
CA VAL A 185 -16.06 24.22 -11.05
C VAL A 185 -16.80 22.89 -11.12
N LEU A 186 -17.00 22.36 -12.32
CA LEU A 186 -17.49 21.02 -12.57
C LEU A 186 -16.30 20.07 -12.71
N TYR A 187 -16.19 19.09 -11.82
CA TYR A 187 -15.16 18.06 -11.89
C TYR A 187 -15.77 16.69 -12.19
N ARG A 188 -15.27 16.01 -13.22
CA ARG A 188 -15.79 14.72 -13.71
C ARG A 188 -14.80 13.59 -13.50
N SER A 189 -15.32 12.40 -13.24
CA SER A 189 -14.57 11.17 -13.10
C SER A 189 -15.21 10.07 -13.95
N LYS A 190 -14.46 8.98 -14.17
CA LYS A 190 -15.03 7.79 -14.81
C LYS A 190 -16.12 7.20 -13.91
N MET A 191 -17.23 6.80 -14.51
CA MET A 191 -18.29 6.10 -13.78
C MET A 191 -17.72 4.81 -13.21
N LYS A 192 -17.89 4.59 -11.91
CA LYS A 192 -17.48 3.35 -11.23
C LYS A 192 -18.71 2.45 -11.06
N PRO A 193 -18.57 1.12 -11.19
CA PRO A 193 -19.63 0.19 -10.84
C PRO A 193 -20.15 0.46 -9.41
N GLY A 194 -21.46 0.63 -9.27
CA GLY A 194 -22.11 0.93 -7.98
C GLY A 194 -22.04 2.39 -7.52
N SER A 195 -21.38 3.29 -8.26
CA SER A 195 -21.42 4.73 -7.95
C SER A 195 -22.70 5.36 -8.49
N LYS A 196 -23.38 6.15 -7.65
CA LYS A 196 -24.57 6.92 -8.07
C LYS A 196 -24.24 8.20 -8.84
N LYS A 197 -23.00 8.68 -8.73
CA LYS A 197 -22.52 9.92 -9.34
C LYS A 197 -21.07 9.79 -9.78
N ASN A 198 -20.71 10.46 -10.87
CA ASN A 198 -19.34 10.53 -11.37
C ASN A 198 -18.85 11.98 -11.54
N PHE A 199 -19.59 12.96 -11.06
CA PHE A 199 -19.20 14.36 -11.08
C PHE A 199 -19.47 15.03 -9.73
N ALA A 200 -18.79 16.15 -9.50
CA ALA A 200 -19.03 17.06 -8.40
C ALA A 200 -18.97 18.49 -8.91
N VAL A 201 -19.80 19.35 -8.34
CA VAL A 201 -19.83 20.79 -8.62
C VAL A 201 -19.40 21.50 -7.35
N PHE A 202 -18.47 22.43 -7.48
CA PHE A 202 -17.92 23.21 -6.37
C PHE A 202 -18.06 24.70 -6.68
N PRO A 203 -18.50 25.53 -5.72
CA PRO A 203 -18.14 26.94 -5.74
C PRO A 203 -16.62 27.09 -5.86
N VAL A 204 -16.14 28.13 -6.56
CA VAL A 204 -14.68 28.33 -6.79
C VAL A 204 -13.87 28.33 -5.49
N LEU A 205 -14.37 28.95 -4.43
CA LEU A 205 -13.68 28.99 -3.14
C LEU A 205 -13.61 27.60 -2.48
N ASP A 206 -14.69 26.81 -2.56
CA ASP A 206 -14.72 25.44 -2.06
C ASP A 206 -13.78 24.52 -2.85
N TRP A 207 -13.66 24.75 -4.17
CA TRP A 207 -12.71 24.05 -5.01
C TRP A 207 -11.27 24.31 -4.55
N ILE A 208 -10.89 25.58 -4.36
CA ILE A 208 -9.57 25.96 -3.86
C ILE A 208 -9.32 25.35 -2.48
N ALA A 209 -10.27 25.46 -1.55
CA ALA A 209 -10.16 24.88 -0.21
C ALA A 209 -10.03 23.35 -0.22
N THR A 210 -10.71 22.69 -1.16
CA THR A 210 -10.60 21.24 -1.36
C THR A 210 -9.20 20.86 -1.87
N LEU A 211 -8.68 21.59 -2.86
CA LEU A 211 -7.34 21.36 -3.41
C LEU A 211 -6.24 21.60 -2.37
N THR A 212 -6.33 22.67 -1.58
CA THR A 212 -5.34 22.99 -0.55
C THR A 212 -5.32 21.92 0.55
N THR A 213 -6.43 21.20 0.78
CA THR A 213 -6.46 20.03 1.68
C THR A 213 -5.59 18.85 1.18
N HIS A 214 -5.08 18.86 -0.06
CA HIS A 214 -4.21 17.80 -0.58
C HIS A 214 -2.74 18.19 -0.67
N ILE A 215 -2.42 19.46 -0.43
CA ILE A 215 -1.05 19.95 -0.41
C ILE A 215 -0.40 19.48 0.91
N PRO A 216 0.74 18.76 0.87
CA PRO A 216 1.45 18.35 2.07
C PRO A 216 2.04 19.57 2.79
N ASN A 217 2.21 19.50 4.11
CA ASN A 217 2.91 20.58 4.82
C ASN A 217 4.40 20.60 4.44
N LYS A 218 5.07 21.72 4.72
CA LYS A 218 6.52 21.83 4.52
C LYS A 218 7.26 20.70 5.27
N GLY A 219 8.10 19.96 4.54
CA GLY A 219 8.90 18.86 5.09
C GLY A 219 8.18 17.50 5.14
N GLU A 220 6.89 17.42 4.78
CA GLU A 220 6.17 16.15 4.74
C GLU A 220 6.42 15.39 3.45
N GLN A 221 6.97 14.18 3.59
CA GLN A 221 7.16 13.26 2.47
C GLN A 221 5.93 12.36 2.29
N LEU A 222 5.29 12.48 1.12
CA LEU A 222 4.18 11.63 0.70
C LEU A 222 4.64 10.30 0.09
N VAL A 223 5.89 10.23 -0.39
CA VAL A 223 6.52 9.01 -0.88
C VAL A 223 7.59 8.59 0.11
N ARG A 224 7.53 7.33 0.56
CA ARG A 224 8.41 6.77 1.58
C ARG A 224 8.89 5.41 1.12
N GLY A 225 10.18 5.14 1.23
CA GLY A 225 10.76 3.86 0.82
C GLY A 225 11.59 3.24 1.93
N ASP A 226 11.51 1.92 2.07
CA ASP A 226 12.52 1.13 2.77
C ASP A 226 12.96 0.02 1.80
N CYS A 227 14.15 0.19 1.25
CA CYS A 227 14.79 -0.80 0.40
C CYS A 227 15.88 -1.51 1.21
N TRP A 228 16.02 -2.82 1.03
CA TRP A 228 17.14 -3.59 1.61
C TRP A 228 18.51 -2.94 1.33
N ARG A 229 18.66 -2.33 0.15
CA ARG A 229 19.87 -1.63 -0.29
C ARG A 229 20.16 -0.35 0.50
N SER A 230 19.14 0.35 0.99
CA SER A 230 19.33 1.52 1.87
C SER A 230 19.85 1.13 3.26
N ARG A 231 19.45 -0.02 3.79
CA ARG A 231 19.95 -0.50 5.10
C ARG A 231 21.41 -0.93 5.06
N THR A 232 21.82 -1.63 4.01
CA THR A 232 23.24 -2.01 3.83
C THR A 232 24.18 -0.81 3.68
N ARG A 233 23.70 0.34 3.19
CA ARG A 233 24.47 1.60 3.22
C ARG A 233 24.53 2.27 4.60
N VAL A 234 23.44 2.22 5.38
CA VAL A 234 23.35 2.95 6.67
C VAL A 234 23.99 2.18 7.82
N THR A 235 24.00 0.85 7.81
CA THR A 235 24.70 0.03 8.82
C THR A 235 26.14 -0.34 8.42
N GLY A 236 26.57 0.00 7.20
CA GLY A 236 27.87 -0.35 6.65
C GLY A 236 28.88 0.79 6.70
N GLY A 237 29.22 1.26 7.91
CA GLY A 237 30.47 2.00 8.09
C GLY A 237 31.64 1.09 7.73
N ARG A 238 32.35 1.41 6.65
CA ARG A 238 33.63 0.83 6.19
C ARG A 238 33.76 -0.70 6.35
N GLN A 239 33.30 -1.45 5.35
CA GLN A 239 34.05 -2.60 4.78
C GLN A 239 33.31 -3.20 3.58
N GLY A 240 34.07 -3.37 2.49
CA GLY A 240 33.76 -4.28 1.38
C GLY A 240 32.76 -3.76 0.34
N ALA A 241 33.27 -3.13 -0.71
CA ALA A 241 32.57 -3.07 -1.99
C ALA A 241 32.25 -4.52 -2.44
N ILE A 242 30.99 -4.92 -2.36
CA ILE A 242 30.54 -6.17 -2.98
C ILE A 242 30.44 -5.88 -4.47
N SER A 243 31.46 -6.33 -5.19
CA SER A 243 31.59 -6.29 -6.64
C SER A 243 30.36 -6.89 -7.34
N SER A 244 30.04 -6.28 -8.47
CA SER A 244 28.92 -6.44 -9.38
C SER A 244 28.74 -7.82 -10.06
N SER A 245 28.95 -8.95 -9.38
CA SER A 245 28.96 -10.28 -10.05
C SER A 245 28.30 -11.46 -9.35
N ARG A 246 27.61 -11.32 -8.20
CA ARG A 246 26.87 -12.47 -7.63
C ARG A 246 25.43 -12.51 -8.17
N ARG A 247 25.17 -13.46 -9.08
CA ARG A 247 23.82 -13.88 -9.51
C ARG A 247 22.94 -14.08 -8.28
N LEU A 248 21.78 -13.41 -8.24
CA LEU A 248 20.73 -13.74 -7.29
C LEU A 248 20.28 -15.18 -7.57
N ASN A 249 20.42 -16.06 -6.59
CA ASN A 249 19.83 -17.38 -6.66
C ASN A 249 18.36 -17.28 -6.27
N LEU A 250 17.45 -17.29 -7.25
CA LEU A 250 16.02 -17.49 -7.01
C LEU A 250 15.78 -18.98 -6.77
N LYS A 251 15.31 -19.36 -5.58
CA LYS A 251 14.73 -20.68 -5.34
C LYS A 251 13.21 -20.57 -5.29
N ARG A 252 12.52 -21.41 -6.05
CA ARG A 252 11.10 -21.75 -5.86
C ARG A 252 11.07 -23.05 -5.06
N GLU A 253 10.74 -23.00 -3.79
CA GLU A 253 10.36 -24.21 -3.05
C GLU A 253 8.83 -24.37 -3.19
N PHE A 254 8.40 -25.39 -3.92
CA PHE A 254 7.01 -25.84 -3.93
C PHE A 254 6.75 -26.52 -2.59
N LEU A 255 5.99 -25.87 -1.70
CA LEU A 255 5.44 -26.54 -0.53
C LEU A 255 4.23 -27.37 -0.96
N SER A 256 4.46 -28.66 -1.23
CA SER A 256 3.41 -29.67 -1.23
C SER A 256 2.97 -29.91 0.22
N LEU A 257 1.93 -29.18 0.65
CA LEU A 257 1.19 -29.56 1.86
C LEU A 257 0.25 -30.71 1.49
N SER A 258 0.76 -31.93 1.62
CA SER A 258 -0.06 -33.15 1.72
C SER A 258 -0.94 -33.03 2.96
N MET A 259 -2.26 -32.99 2.76
CA MET A 259 -3.25 -33.14 3.81
C MET A 259 -3.14 -34.55 4.42
N PRO A 260 -3.18 -34.71 5.75
CA PRO A 260 -3.54 -36.00 6.33
C PRO A 260 -5.07 -36.14 6.29
N ILE A 261 -5.53 -37.04 5.42
CA ILE A 261 -6.87 -37.65 5.45
C ILE A 261 -6.82 -38.79 6.46
N PHE A 262 -7.58 -38.70 7.55
CA PHE A 262 -8.13 -39.81 8.34
C PHE A 262 -9.16 -39.16 9.31
N GLY A 263 -10.38 -39.66 9.51
CA GLY A 263 -11.11 -40.78 8.94
C GLY A 263 -12.55 -40.73 9.45
N ALA A 264 -13.49 -41.25 8.66
CA ALA A 264 -14.80 -41.62 9.14
C ALA A 264 -15.15 -42.98 8.53
N GLN A 265 -15.21 -43.99 9.40
CA GLN A 265 -15.75 -45.31 9.11
C GLN A 265 -17.23 -45.19 8.74
N ALA A 266 -17.63 -45.88 7.67
CA ALA A 266 -18.95 -46.49 7.56
C ALA A 266 -18.79 -47.73 6.67
N GLY A 267 -18.90 -48.90 7.29
CA GLY A 267 -18.96 -50.20 6.64
C GLY A 267 -20.40 -50.68 6.47
N ALA A 268 -20.50 -51.83 5.78
CA ALA A 268 -21.66 -52.66 5.44
C ALA A 268 -22.44 -52.16 4.20
N CYS A 269 -22.23 -52.73 3.01
CA CYS A 269 -22.45 -54.12 2.52
C CYS A 269 -23.83 -54.23 1.86
N SER A 270 -23.81 -54.71 0.61
CA SER A 270 -24.89 -55.39 -0.14
C SER A 270 -26.31 -54.85 -0.02
#